data_AF-K6DFG4-F1
#
_entry.id   AF-K6DFG4-F1
#
_cell.length_a   1.000
_cell.length_b   1.000
_cell.length_c   1.000
_cell.angle_alpha   90.00
_cell.angle_beta   90.00
_cell.angle_gamma   90.00
#
_symmetry.space_group_name_H-M   'P 1'
#
loop_
_entity.id
_entity.type
_entity.pdbx_description
1 polymer ?
#
loop_
_entity_poly.entity_id
_entity_poly.type
_entity_poly.pdbx_seq_one_letter_code
_entity_poly.pdbx_strand_id
1 'polypeptide(L)'
;MKKCFTLIPILLIIVFMVGCQDHTSTTNIAKIHSHSSQKEHHDKKSKPNKIQEEKNQKEQLLAQAKFSAKQYDYQKSITLLKQSDISKDVDILSAIDTYERQMKNLVTWPDNSQISHLFFHSLIVDPSKAFDGDNMTQGYEDYMVTINEFKKIINQLYERGYVLLNLQDIAKLDKKGKMVYQDIKLPPGKKPMILSQDDVSYYEYMKNDGFAKNLTLDANGNVTNTYVNEKGKAVQGAYDLVPIVDNFVKKHPDFSYKGAKGIISLTGYNGVLGYRTSESGYGPNSDEPDPNFKKDQQQAKKVANALKKEGWRFASHTWGHLNAQEVSLDLLKKDTSKWKKEVEPIVGPTDTIIFAFGSDIGGWKQYSNDKYHYLKSQGFNYYANVDASKAYWSQLGPDYFRQARINVDGLRMREALNGENKILYQFFDVKQVFDSLRPTAKKPILYKGSSNNS
;
A
#
# COMPACT_ATOMS: atom_id res chain seq x y z
N MET A 1 -29.24 59.62 -4.20
CA MET A 1 -28.74 60.42 -3.05
C MET A 1 -27.90 59.49 -2.18
N LYS A 2 -26.56 59.64 -2.23
CA LYS A 2 -25.66 60.07 -1.12
C LYS A 2 -25.66 59.09 0.07
N LYS A 3 -24.69 58.17 0.13
CA LYS A 3 -23.33 58.24 0.75
C LYS A 3 -23.37 58.36 2.29
N CYS A 4 -22.80 57.38 2.99
CA CYS A 4 -21.55 57.56 3.75
C CYS A 4 -21.02 56.24 4.32
N PHE A 5 -19.71 56.04 4.12
CA PHE A 5 -18.84 55.03 4.72
C PHE A 5 -18.44 55.45 6.15
N THR A 6 -18.11 54.49 7.01
CA THR A 6 -17.19 54.74 8.13
C THR A 6 -16.44 53.47 8.52
N LEU A 7 -15.11 53.56 8.45
CA LEU A 7 -14.11 52.60 8.93
C LEU A 7 -13.87 52.77 10.44
N ILE A 8 -13.44 51.71 11.12
CA ILE A 8 -12.73 51.76 12.41
C ILE A 8 -11.40 50.99 12.25
N PRO A 9 -10.23 51.56 12.61
CA PRO A 9 -8.93 50.88 12.58
C PRO A 9 -8.53 50.34 13.95
N ILE A 10 -7.76 49.24 13.95
CA ILE A 10 -7.02 48.71 15.12
C ILE A 10 -5.54 49.11 14.99
N LEU A 11 -5.03 49.64 16.09
CA LEU A 11 -3.71 50.22 16.31
C LEU A 11 -2.61 49.14 16.33
N LEU A 12 -1.53 49.36 15.57
CA LEU A 12 -0.31 48.55 15.57
C LEU A 12 0.88 49.48 15.82
N ILE A 13 1.57 49.30 16.95
CA ILE A 13 2.79 50.02 17.32
C ILE A 13 3.98 49.26 16.74
N ILE A 14 4.70 49.91 15.82
CA ILE A 14 6.02 49.51 15.31
C ILE A 14 7.03 50.56 15.77
N VAL A 15 8.12 50.10 16.38
CA VAL A 15 9.27 50.93 16.78
C VAL A 15 10.29 51.00 15.63
N PHE A 16 10.67 52.24 15.33
CA PHE A 16 11.70 52.72 14.40
C PHE A 16 13.13 52.33 14.80
N MET A 17 14.04 52.22 13.83
CA MET A 17 15.04 53.27 13.52
C MET A 17 15.90 52.87 12.28
N VAL A 18 15.83 53.65 11.19
CA VAL A 18 16.86 54.61 10.66
C VAL A 18 18.06 53.88 10.03
N GLY A 19 18.50 54.07 8.79
CA GLY A 19 18.50 55.12 7.75
C GLY A 19 19.81 54.87 6.95
N CYS A 20 20.11 55.28 5.72
CA CYS A 20 19.51 56.12 4.69
C CYS A 20 19.96 55.57 3.32
N GLN A 21 19.21 55.91 2.28
CA GLN A 21 19.51 55.71 0.87
C GLN A 21 20.58 56.72 0.40
N ASP A 22 21.27 56.42 -0.70
CA ASP A 22 21.07 57.20 -1.94
C ASP A 22 21.66 56.52 -3.19
N HIS A 23 20.92 56.65 -4.28
CA HIS A 23 21.17 56.14 -5.62
C HIS A 23 22.10 57.08 -6.42
N THR A 24 22.88 56.54 -7.35
CA THR A 24 22.71 56.74 -8.83
C THR A 24 23.86 56.13 -9.65
N SER A 25 23.47 55.46 -10.74
CA SER A 25 24.28 55.04 -11.91
C SER A 25 24.72 56.28 -12.72
N THR A 26 25.74 56.37 -13.57
CA THR A 26 26.37 55.57 -14.65
C THR A 26 27.74 56.28 -14.94
N THR A 27 28.82 55.74 -15.51
CA THR A 27 29.01 55.30 -16.91
C THR A 27 30.48 54.85 -17.10
N ASN A 28 30.70 53.91 -18.02
CA ASN A 28 31.97 53.26 -18.41
C ASN A 28 33.06 54.19 -18.98
N ILE A 29 34.34 53.85 -18.75
CA ILE A 29 35.41 53.86 -19.78
C ILE A 29 36.38 52.68 -19.53
N ALA A 30 36.68 51.96 -20.60
CA ALA A 30 37.52 50.77 -20.68
C ALA A 30 39.04 51.07 -20.65
N LYS A 31 39.85 50.11 -20.18
CA LYS A 31 41.09 49.69 -20.87
C LYS A 31 41.60 48.33 -20.37
N ILE A 32 42.26 47.65 -21.29
CA ILE A 32 42.55 46.23 -21.44
C ILE A 32 44.03 45.94 -21.15
N HIS A 33 44.34 44.67 -20.80
CA HIS A 33 45.61 43.93 -20.89
C HIS A 33 46.70 44.19 -19.83
N SER A 34 47.52 43.20 -19.44
CA SER A 34 47.55 41.74 -19.59
C SER A 34 48.76 41.19 -18.81
N HIS A 35 48.65 39.91 -18.45
CA HIS A 35 49.72 38.92 -18.31
C HIS A 35 50.57 38.83 -17.04
N SER A 36 50.36 37.66 -16.41
CA SER A 36 51.11 36.96 -15.38
C SER A 36 52.48 36.46 -15.83
N SER A 37 53.35 36.19 -14.86
CA SER A 37 54.31 35.07 -14.91
C SER A 37 54.68 34.62 -13.48
N GLN A 38 54.37 33.34 -13.18
CA GLN A 38 55.13 32.32 -12.42
C GLN A 38 55.84 32.74 -11.10
N LYS A 39 55.81 32.00 -9.97
CA LYS A 39 55.84 30.54 -9.76
C LYS A 39 55.61 30.21 -8.26
N GLU A 40 54.99 29.06 -8.03
CA GLU A 40 55.10 28.13 -6.88
C GLU A 40 55.11 28.63 -5.42
N HIS A 41 54.06 28.27 -4.68
CA HIS A 41 54.27 27.48 -3.47
C HIS A 41 53.16 26.44 -3.26
N HIS A 42 53.62 25.23 -3.04
CA HIS A 42 52.93 24.01 -2.61
C HIS A 42 51.85 24.27 -1.53
N ASP A 43 50.61 23.82 -1.75
CA ASP A 43 49.74 23.45 -0.62
C ASP A 43 49.01 22.13 -0.89
N LYS A 44 49.39 21.11 -0.10
CA LYS A 44 48.76 19.79 -0.05
C LYS A 44 47.49 19.91 0.79
N LYS A 45 46.34 20.21 0.18
CA LYS A 45 45.03 20.06 0.84
C LYS A 45 43.95 19.57 -0.14
N SER A 46 43.85 18.25 -0.33
CA SER A 46 42.66 17.65 -0.98
C SER A 46 42.40 16.15 -0.68
N LYS A 47 43.07 15.53 0.30
CA LYS A 47 42.94 14.07 0.58
C LYS A 47 41.92 13.61 1.66
N PRO A 48 41.41 14.42 2.59
CA PRO A 48 40.45 13.92 3.60
C PRO A 48 39.07 13.56 3.03
N ASN A 49 38.63 14.28 1.98
CA ASN A 49 37.26 14.18 1.50
C ASN A 49 37.00 12.89 0.71
N LYS A 50 37.95 12.47 -0.12
CA LYS A 50 37.81 11.30 -1.01
C LYS A 50 37.72 9.98 -0.24
N ILE A 51 38.54 9.82 0.82
CA ILE A 51 38.54 8.60 1.65
C ILE A 51 37.23 8.48 2.45
N GLN A 52 36.72 9.61 2.97
CA GLN A 52 35.45 9.63 3.69
C GLN A 52 34.26 9.37 2.75
N GLU A 53 34.28 9.94 1.54
CA GLU A 53 33.27 9.67 0.50
C GLU A 53 33.26 8.20 0.08
N GLU A 54 34.43 7.60 -0.19
CA GLU A 54 34.56 6.18 -0.54
C GLU A 54 34.08 5.27 0.61
N LYS A 55 34.40 5.62 1.87
CA LYS A 55 33.90 4.90 3.05
C LYS A 55 32.38 4.99 3.17
N ASN A 56 31.81 6.19 3.02
CA ASN A 56 30.37 6.41 3.08
C ASN A 56 29.65 5.64 1.95
N GLN A 57 30.22 5.63 0.75
CA GLN A 57 29.68 4.88 -0.40
C GLN A 57 29.68 3.37 -0.15
N LYS A 58 30.78 2.82 0.41
CA LYS A 58 30.85 1.41 0.80
C LYS A 58 29.78 1.06 1.84
N GLU A 59 29.64 1.86 2.88
CA GLU A 59 28.65 1.63 3.94
C GLU A 59 27.21 1.65 3.40
N GLN A 60 26.88 2.60 2.53
CA GLN A 60 25.58 2.67 1.87
C GLN A 60 25.30 1.44 0.99
N LEU A 61 26.29 1.03 0.18
CA LEU A 61 26.18 -0.14 -0.69
C LEU A 61 25.95 -1.42 0.11
N LEU A 62 26.74 -1.64 1.17
CA LEU A 62 26.57 -2.78 2.07
C LEU A 62 25.21 -2.75 2.79
N ALA A 63 24.76 -1.57 3.23
CA ALA A 63 23.45 -1.41 3.86
C ALA A 63 22.30 -1.77 2.91
N GLN A 64 22.36 -1.32 1.65
CA GLN A 64 21.36 -1.62 0.62
C GLN A 64 21.33 -3.12 0.28
N ALA A 65 22.51 -3.73 0.11
CA ALA A 65 22.63 -5.17 -0.12
C ALA A 65 22.11 -5.98 1.08
N LYS A 66 22.44 -5.57 2.31
CA LYS A 66 21.96 -6.21 3.54
C LYS A 66 20.45 -6.11 3.68
N PHE A 67 19.85 -4.97 3.36
CA PHE A 67 18.41 -4.80 3.39
C PHE A 67 17.70 -5.73 2.40
N SER A 68 18.18 -5.79 1.15
CA SER A 68 17.61 -6.68 0.12
C SER A 68 17.78 -8.17 0.49
N ALA A 69 18.92 -8.54 1.08
CA ALA A 69 19.19 -9.91 1.53
C ALA A 69 18.27 -10.33 2.69
N LYS A 70 17.95 -9.41 3.61
CA LYS A 70 16.97 -9.65 4.67
C LYS A 70 15.56 -9.87 4.12
N GLN A 71 15.25 -9.36 2.93
CA GLN A 71 14.01 -9.61 2.18
C GLN A 71 14.11 -10.85 1.25
N TYR A 72 15.11 -11.71 1.48
CA TYR A 72 15.38 -12.92 0.70
C TYR A 72 15.77 -12.66 -0.77
N ASP A 73 16.08 -11.42 -1.15
CA ASP A 73 16.56 -11.07 -2.49
C ASP A 73 18.09 -11.14 -2.58
N TYR A 74 18.63 -12.32 -2.23
CA TYR A 74 20.09 -12.55 -2.22
C TYR A 74 20.70 -12.31 -3.59
N GLN A 75 20.01 -12.68 -4.67
CA GLN A 75 20.52 -12.46 -6.03
C GLN A 75 20.67 -10.97 -6.33
N LYS A 76 19.70 -10.13 -5.96
CA LYS A 76 19.83 -8.68 -6.10
C LYS A 76 20.98 -8.13 -5.27
N SER A 77 21.13 -8.59 -4.03
CA SER A 77 22.26 -8.19 -3.16
C SER A 77 23.61 -8.55 -3.76
N ILE A 78 23.77 -9.78 -4.25
CA ILE A 78 25.01 -10.27 -4.86
C ILE A 78 25.31 -9.49 -6.15
N THR A 79 24.31 -9.29 -7.02
CA THR A 79 24.48 -8.52 -8.26
C THR A 79 24.89 -7.08 -7.97
N LEU A 80 24.21 -6.41 -7.02
CA LEU A 80 24.53 -5.05 -6.60
C LEU A 80 25.99 -4.91 -6.14
N LEU A 81 26.46 -5.85 -5.32
CA LEU A 81 27.83 -5.85 -4.80
C LEU A 81 28.87 -6.15 -5.89
N LYS A 82 28.62 -7.14 -6.76
CA LYS A 82 29.53 -7.53 -7.85
C LYS A 82 29.68 -6.45 -8.93
N GLN A 83 28.65 -5.64 -9.16
CA GLN A 83 28.66 -4.57 -10.15
C GLN A 83 29.24 -3.24 -9.64
N SER A 84 29.64 -3.18 -8.37
CA SER A 84 30.25 -1.97 -7.80
C SER A 84 31.73 -1.82 -8.18
N ASP A 85 32.20 -0.57 -8.25
CA ASP A 85 33.61 -0.25 -8.52
C ASP A 85 34.57 -0.76 -7.43
N ILE A 86 34.03 -1.02 -6.24
CA ILE A 86 34.74 -1.56 -5.07
C ILE A 86 34.49 -3.06 -4.87
N SER A 87 34.07 -3.79 -5.91
CA SER A 87 33.72 -5.23 -5.84
C SER A 87 34.83 -6.15 -5.32
N LYS A 88 36.09 -5.70 -5.33
CA LYS A 88 37.26 -6.42 -4.78
C LYS A 88 37.57 -6.11 -3.31
N ASP A 89 36.84 -5.20 -2.68
CA ASP A 89 36.97 -4.91 -1.25
C ASP A 89 36.63 -6.15 -0.42
N VAL A 90 37.38 -6.38 0.66
CA VAL A 90 37.28 -7.60 1.46
C VAL A 90 35.91 -7.75 2.14
N ASP A 91 35.29 -6.64 2.57
CA ASP A 91 33.97 -6.64 3.20
C ASP A 91 32.89 -6.98 2.18
N ILE A 92 33.05 -6.48 0.95
CA ILE A 92 32.14 -6.74 -0.17
C ILE A 92 32.20 -8.23 -0.57
N LEU A 93 33.41 -8.79 -0.71
CA LEU A 93 33.60 -10.21 -1.00
C LEU A 93 33.04 -11.10 0.11
N SER A 94 33.26 -10.74 1.38
CA SER A 94 32.71 -11.44 2.53
C SER A 94 31.17 -11.43 2.55
N ALA A 95 30.55 -10.28 2.23
CA ALA A 95 29.11 -10.17 2.12
C ALA A 95 28.54 -11.02 0.98
N ILE A 96 29.19 -11.04 -0.19
CA ILE A 96 28.81 -11.89 -1.33
C ILE A 96 28.83 -13.37 -0.92
N ASP A 97 29.91 -13.86 -0.34
CA ASP A 97 30.03 -15.26 0.09
C ASP A 97 28.96 -15.63 1.14
N THR A 98 28.67 -14.71 2.07
CA THR A 98 27.60 -14.87 3.05
C THR A 98 26.24 -15.06 2.36
N TYR A 99 25.90 -14.18 1.42
CA TYR A 99 24.62 -14.25 0.70
C TYR A 99 24.53 -15.46 -0.22
N GLU A 100 25.62 -15.88 -0.86
CA GLU A 100 25.66 -17.10 -1.68
C GLU A 100 25.41 -18.35 -0.82
N ARG A 101 25.97 -18.42 0.40
CA ARG A 101 25.68 -19.52 1.35
C ARG A 101 24.25 -19.50 1.86
N GLN A 102 23.72 -18.32 2.22
CA GLN A 102 22.32 -18.19 2.67
C GLN A 102 21.33 -18.58 1.56
N MET A 103 21.60 -18.18 0.32
CA MET A 103 20.78 -18.53 -0.83
C MET A 103 20.71 -20.05 -1.08
N LYS A 104 21.81 -20.77 -0.82
CA LYS A 104 21.85 -22.24 -0.92
C LYS A 104 21.02 -22.96 0.14
N ASN A 105 20.73 -22.31 1.27
CA ASN A 105 19.93 -22.89 2.36
C ASN A 105 18.42 -22.69 2.20
N LEU A 106 17.98 -22.00 1.15
CA LEU A 106 16.55 -21.80 0.89
C LEU A 106 15.91 -23.10 0.39
N VAL A 107 14.67 -23.32 0.81
CA VAL A 107 13.83 -24.42 0.35
C VAL A 107 12.73 -23.89 -0.57
N THR A 108 12.40 -24.66 -1.60
CA THR A 108 11.28 -24.34 -2.47
C THR A 108 9.96 -24.64 -1.75
N TRP A 109 9.03 -23.70 -1.82
CA TRP A 109 7.65 -23.92 -1.34
C TRP A 109 7.01 -25.05 -2.15
N PRO A 110 6.46 -26.09 -1.51
CA PRO A 110 6.09 -27.33 -2.20
C PRO A 110 4.87 -27.21 -3.11
N ASP A 111 3.92 -26.34 -2.79
CA ASP A 111 2.66 -26.24 -3.53
C ASP A 111 2.14 -24.80 -3.59
N ASN A 112 2.37 -24.14 -4.73
CA ASN A 112 1.92 -22.78 -4.97
C ASN A 112 0.39 -22.61 -4.96
N SER A 113 -0.37 -23.71 -5.05
CA SER A 113 -1.82 -23.64 -4.90
C SER A 113 -2.27 -23.43 -3.44
N GLN A 114 -1.38 -23.70 -2.48
CA GLN A 114 -1.61 -23.64 -1.03
C GLN A 114 -1.04 -22.37 -0.40
N ILE A 115 -1.28 -21.22 -1.03
CA ILE A 115 -0.87 -19.91 -0.50
C ILE A 115 -2.13 -19.16 -0.06
N SER A 116 -2.14 -18.74 1.19
CA SER A 116 -3.27 -17.99 1.75
C SER A 116 -3.26 -16.53 1.30
N HIS A 117 -4.44 -15.95 1.13
CA HIS A 117 -4.62 -14.53 0.84
C HIS A 117 -5.60 -13.93 1.86
N LEU A 118 -5.10 -13.10 2.77
CA LEU A 118 -5.93 -12.37 3.72
C LEU A 118 -6.28 -10.99 3.19
N PHE A 119 -7.50 -10.53 3.42
CA PHE A 119 -7.87 -9.16 3.10
C PHE A 119 -8.63 -8.45 4.21
N PHE A 120 -8.51 -7.12 4.20
CA PHE A 120 -9.09 -6.18 5.13
C PHE A 120 -9.70 -5.01 4.36
N HIS A 121 -10.56 -4.24 5.01
CA HIS A 121 -10.96 -2.91 4.53
C HIS A 121 -10.12 -1.82 5.23
N SER A 122 -10.47 -0.55 5.06
CA SER A 122 -9.91 0.52 5.89
C SER A 122 -10.11 0.27 7.38
N LEU A 123 -9.06 0.54 8.16
CA LEU A 123 -9.04 0.26 9.58
C LEU A 123 -9.70 1.39 10.38
N ILE A 124 -10.41 0.99 11.44
CA ILE A 124 -10.96 1.93 12.43
C ILE A 124 -9.81 2.46 13.29
N VAL A 125 -9.61 3.78 13.22
CA VAL A 125 -8.67 4.54 14.05
C VAL A 125 -9.24 4.74 15.45
N ASP A 126 -10.51 5.15 15.52
CA ASP A 126 -11.19 5.56 16.74
C ASP A 126 -12.51 4.79 16.90
N PRO A 127 -12.51 3.69 17.68
CA PRO A 127 -13.70 2.89 17.93
C PRO A 127 -14.84 3.67 18.58
N SER A 128 -14.58 4.76 19.30
CA SER A 128 -15.64 5.53 19.95
C SER A 128 -16.49 6.32 18.96
N LYS A 129 -15.90 6.71 17.81
CA LYS A 129 -16.60 7.35 16.70
C LYS A 129 -17.23 6.33 15.75
N ALA A 130 -16.52 5.24 15.47
CA ALA A 130 -17.03 4.20 14.56
C ALA A 130 -18.20 3.39 15.16
N PHE A 131 -18.30 3.34 16.49
CA PHE A 131 -19.33 2.58 17.20
C PHE A 131 -20.19 3.48 18.09
N ASP A 132 -20.55 4.65 17.58
CA ASP A 132 -21.33 5.67 18.31
C ASP A 132 -22.85 5.39 18.32
N GLY A 133 -23.31 4.38 17.58
CA GLY A 133 -24.71 3.95 17.51
C GLY A 133 -25.49 4.57 16.35
N ASP A 134 -24.81 5.25 15.43
CA ASP A 134 -25.40 5.73 14.18
C ASP A 134 -25.82 4.58 13.22
N ASN A 135 -26.29 4.96 12.03
CA ASN A 135 -26.72 3.99 11.02
C ASN A 135 -25.57 3.22 10.35
N MET A 136 -24.32 3.67 10.50
CA MET A 136 -23.13 3.03 9.92
C MET A 136 -22.48 2.02 10.88
N THR A 137 -22.70 2.18 12.18
CA THR A 137 -22.14 1.38 13.27
C THR A 137 -22.18 -0.13 13.01
N GLN A 138 -23.32 -0.67 12.55
CA GLN A 138 -23.44 -2.11 12.27
C GLN A 138 -22.53 -2.56 11.11
N GLY A 139 -22.47 -1.77 10.02
CA GLY A 139 -21.59 -2.06 8.89
C GLY A 139 -20.11 -2.03 9.31
N TYR A 140 -19.72 -1.08 10.15
CA TYR A 140 -18.37 -1.02 10.71
C TYR A 140 -18.07 -2.17 11.67
N GLU A 141 -19.03 -2.57 12.50
CA GLU A 141 -18.90 -3.76 13.35
C GLU A 141 -18.71 -5.03 12.52
N ASP A 142 -19.32 -5.12 11.35
CA ASP A 142 -19.32 -6.31 10.51
C ASP A 142 -18.07 -6.43 9.65
N TYR A 143 -17.71 -5.37 8.93
CA TYR A 143 -16.76 -5.44 7.83
C TYR A 143 -15.39 -4.82 8.12
N MET A 144 -15.26 -4.06 9.22
CA MET A 144 -14.04 -3.31 9.53
C MET A 144 -13.27 -3.92 10.70
N VAL A 145 -11.97 -3.63 10.75
CA VAL A 145 -11.02 -4.06 11.81
C VAL A 145 -10.41 -2.82 12.45
N THR A 146 -10.17 -2.83 13.76
CA THR A 146 -9.51 -1.71 14.43
C THR A 146 -8.00 -1.74 14.17
N ILE A 147 -7.34 -0.58 14.27
CA ILE A 147 -5.87 -0.51 14.19
C ILE A 147 -5.21 -1.41 15.26
N ASN A 148 -5.80 -1.50 16.45
CA ASN A 148 -5.30 -2.32 17.54
C ASN A 148 -5.35 -3.81 17.19
N GLU A 149 -6.48 -4.28 16.66
CA GLU A 149 -6.62 -5.65 16.15
C GLU A 149 -5.61 -5.94 15.05
N PHE A 150 -5.54 -5.09 14.03
CA PHE A 150 -4.64 -5.29 12.90
C PHE A 150 -3.17 -5.37 13.32
N LYS A 151 -2.72 -4.50 14.23
CA LYS A 151 -1.35 -4.52 14.77
C LYS A 151 -1.03 -5.82 15.52
N LYS A 152 -1.98 -6.37 16.27
CA LYS A 152 -1.79 -7.67 16.93
C LYS A 152 -1.80 -8.81 15.91
N ILE A 153 -2.68 -8.75 14.90
CA ILE A 153 -2.77 -9.74 13.83
C ILE A 153 -1.44 -9.82 13.07
N ILE A 154 -0.91 -8.71 12.55
CA ILE A 154 0.35 -8.71 11.78
C ILE A 154 1.54 -9.22 12.62
N ASN A 155 1.59 -8.89 13.93
CA ASN A 155 2.60 -9.45 14.83
C ASN A 155 2.50 -10.98 14.90
N GLN A 156 1.30 -11.53 15.11
CA GLN A 156 1.12 -12.98 15.18
C GLN A 156 1.38 -13.67 13.84
N LEU A 157 1.04 -13.04 12.71
CA LEU A 157 1.42 -13.54 11.38
C LEU A 157 2.94 -13.68 11.26
N TYR A 158 3.68 -12.65 11.68
CA TYR A 158 5.14 -12.67 11.68
C TYR A 158 5.72 -13.76 12.59
N GLU A 159 5.25 -13.86 13.84
CA GLU A 159 5.66 -14.89 14.81
C GLU A 159 5.40 -16.31 14.30
N ARG A 160 4.31 -16.51 13.55
CA ARG A 160 3.94 -17.81 12.93
C ARG A 160 4.70 -18.12 11.63
N GLY A 161 5.66 -17.27 11.27
CA GLY A 161 6.58 -17.47 10.16
C GLY A 161 6.03 -17.05 8.79
N TYR A 162 4.94 -16.30 8.73
CA TYR A 162 4.41 -15.84 7.45
C TYR A 162 5.32 -14.78 6.80
N VAL A 163 5.30 -14.74 5.46
CA VAL A 163 6.06 -13.82 4.62
C VAL A 163 5.15 -13.32 3.50
N LEU A 164 5.12 -11.99 3.30
CA LEU A 164 4.31 -11.33 2.27
C LEU A 164 4.90 -11.54 0.87
N LEU A 165 4.04 -11.90 -0.08
CA LEU A 165 4.32 -12.05 -1.51
C LEU A 165 3.33 -11.20 -2.34
N ASN A 166 3.60 -11.07 -3.63
CA ASN A 166 2.60 -10.62 -4.62
C ASN A 166 2.04 -11.83 -5.39
N LEU A 167 0.86 -11.69 -6.02
CA LEU A 167 0.29 -12.73 -6.89
C LEU A 167 1.26 -13.11 -8.02
N GLN A 168 1.97 -12.12 -8.55
CA GLN A 168 2.98 -12.28 -9.58
C GLN A 168 4.17 -13.11 -9.10
N ASP A 169 4.43 -13.22 -7.79
CA ASP A 169 5.49 -14.10 -7.27
C ASP A 169 5.04 -15.57 -7.22
N ILE A 170 3.73 -15.83 -7.30
CA ILE A 170 3.14 -17.18 -7.31
C ILE A 170 3.10 -17.75 -8.73
N ALA A 171 2.59 -16.98 -9.68
CA ALA A 171 2.43 -17.39 -11.07
C ALA A 171 2.67 -16.21 -12.02
N LYS A 172 3.21 -16.48 -13.22
CA LYS A 172 3.42 -15.49 -14.28
C LYS A 172 3.12 -16.08 -15.64
N LEU A 173 2.79 -15.22 -16.60
CA LEU A 173 2.78 -15.60 -18.01
C LEU A 173 4.21 -15.91 -18.47
N ASP A 174 4.39 -17.05 -19.11
CA ASP A 174 5.63 -17.39 -19.81
C ASP A 174 5.72 -16.63 -21.16
N LYS A 175 6.82 -16.83 -21.89
CA LYS A 175 7.05 -16.20 -23.20
C LYS A 175 6.00 -16.57 -24.27
N LYS A 176 5.24 -17.65 -24.06
CA LYS A 176 4.17 -18.14 -24.95
C LYS A 176 2.78 -17.68 -24.49
N GLY A 177 2.70 -16.88 -23.42
CA GLY A 177 1.44 -16.41 -22.85
C GLY A 177 0.71 -17.45 -22.00
N LYS A 178 1.38 -18.54 -21.59
CA LYS A 178 0.80 -19.53 -20.68
C LYS A 178 1.07 -19.12 -19.23
N MET A 179 0.06 -19.17 -18.36
CA MET A 179 0.26 -18.94 -16.93
C MET A 179 0.96 -20.15 -16.29
N VAL A 180 2.08 -19.91 -15.62
CA VAL A 180 2.90 -20.96 -14.98
C VAL A 180 3.30 -20.56 -13.56
N TYR A 181 3.26 -21.53 -12.65
CA TYR A 181 3.78 -21.33 -11.29
C TYR A 181 5.27 -20.99 -11.29
N GLN A 182 5.68 -20.18 -10.32
CA GLN A 182 7.06 -19.76 -10.12
C GLN A 182 7.66 -20.44 -8.89
N ASP A 183 8.95 -20.71 -8.92
CA ASP A 183 9.65 -21.18 -7.72
C ASP A 183 9.69 -20.08 -6.65
N ILE A 184 9.04 -20.34 -5.52
CA ILE A 184 9.14 -19.51 -4.32
C ILE A 184 10.15 -20.17 -3.39
N LYS A 185 11.25 -19.48 -3.10
CA LYS A 185 12.32 -20.00 -2.23
C LYS A 185 12.42 -19.18 -0.96
N LEU A 186 12.23 -19.84 0.18
CA LEU A 186 12.23 -19.22 1.51
C LEU A 186 13.07 -20.05 2.48
N PRO A 187 13.53 -19.50 3.61
CA PRO A 187 14.13 -20.31 4.66
C PRO A 187 13.16 -21.38 5.18
N PRO A 188 13.67 -22.53 5.67
CA PRO A 188 12.83 -23.54 6.30
C PRO A 188 11.90 -22.96 7.38
N GLY A 189 10.63 -23.36 7.37
CA GLY A 189 9.61 -22.93 8.33
C GLY A 189 8.90 -21.61 7.99
N LYS A 190 9.39 -20.81 7.04
CA LYS A 190 8.68 -19.62 6.55
C LYS A 190 7.55 -20.01 5.59
N LYS A 191 6.44 -19.28 5.63
CA LYS A 191 5.19 -19.57 4.88
C LYS A 191 4.80 -18.37 4.00
N PRO A 192 4.63 -18.54 2.68
CA PRO A 192 4.17 -17.45 1.83
C PRO A 192 2.71 -17.08 2.11
N MET A 193 2.37 -15.80 1.94
CA MET A 193 1.02 -15.24 2.08
C MET A 193 0.86 -14.01 1.21
N ILE A 194 -0.36 -13.77 0.72
CA ILE A 194 -0.78 -12.50 0.12
C ILE A 194 -1.62 -11.69 1.12
N LEU A 195 -1.41 -10.38 1.13
CA LEU A 195 -2.22 -9.41 1.86
C LEU A 195 -2.87 -8.45 0.85
N SER A 196 -4.16 -8.15 1.01
CA SER A 196 -4.80 -7.05 0.28
C SER A 196 -5.65 -6.17 1.17
N GLN A 197 -5.87 -4.94 0.72
CA GLN A 197 -6.80 -4.01 1.31
C GLN A 197 -7.81 -3.56 0.24
N ASP A 198 -9.08 -3.68 0.57
CA ASP A 198 -10.19 -3.27 -0.29
C ASP A 198 -10.66 -1.85 0.05
N ASP A 199 -11.20 -1.17 -0.97
CA ASP A 199 -11.86 0.14 -0.85
C ASP A 199 -11.03 1.25 -0.21
N VAL A 200 -9.75 1.33 -0.58
CA VAL A 200 -8.82 2.38 -0.10
C VAL A 200 -9.10 3.72 -0.79
N SER A 201 -10.37 4.08 -0.92
CA SER A 201 -10.90 5.33 -1.47
C SER A 201 -11.26 6.34 -0.37
N TYR A 202 -11.34 5.89 0.90
CA TYR A 202 -11.74 6.70 2.06
C TYR A 202 -12.99 7.51 1.75
N TYR A 203 -14.11 6.78 1.65
CA TYR A 203 -15.36 7.33 1.14
C TYR A 203 -15.85 8.52 1.96
N GLU A 204 -16.59 9.41 1.31
CA GLU A 204 -17.14 10.60 1.96
C GLU A 204 -18.03 10.28 3.16
N TYR A 205 -18.75 9.15 3.14
CA TYR A 205 -19.55 8.71 4.28
C TYR A 205 -18.71 8.36 5.50
N MET A 206 -17.42 8.00 5.35
CA MET A 206 -16.53 7.66 6.49
C MET A 206 -16.02 8.90 7.23
N LYS A 207 -16.37 10.10 6.74
CA LYS A 207 -15.87 11.35 7.29
C LYS A 207 -16.45 11.56 8.70
N ASN A 208 -15.54 11.63 9.67
CA ASN A 208 -15.80 11.77 11.11
C ASN A 208 -16.16 10.47 11.84
N ASP A 209 -16.20 9.32 11.16
CA ASP A 209 -16.58 8.03 11.77
C ASP A 209 -15.37 7.26 12.32
N GLY A 210 -14.30 7.98 12.67
CA GLY A 210 -13.10 7.35 13.23
C GLY A 210 -12.19 6.64 12.22
N PHE A 211 -12.23 7.03 10.94
CA PHE A 211 -11.31 6.53 9.90
C PHE A 211 -10.27 7.59 9.49
N ALA A 212 -9.18 7.13 8.89
CA ALA A 212 -8.27 8.01 8.17
C ALA A 212 -8.98 8.72 7.00
N LYS A 213 -8.51 9.92 6.65
CA LYS A 213 -9.07 10.72 5.55
C LYS A 213 -8.52 10.27 4.19
N ASN A 214 -7.23 10.00 4.10
CA ASN A 214 -6.54 9.65 2.86
C ASN A 214 -5.17 9.02 3.15
N LEU A 215 -4.55 8.44 2.11
CA LEU A 215 -3.11 8.23 2.06
C LEU A 215 -2.43 9.51 1.54
N THR A 216 -1.31 9.88 2.13
CA THR A 216 -0.54 11.08 1.78
C THR A 216 0.96 10.81 1.94
N LEU A 217 1.80 11.73 1.50
CA LEU A 217 3.24 11.69 1.77
C LEU A 217 3.59 12.56 2.97
N ASP A 218 4.54 12.09 3.79
CA ASP A 218 5.20 12.90 4.81
C ASP A 218 6.32 13.78 4.19
N ALA A 219 7.00 14.56 5.03
CA ALA A 219 8.09 15.45 4.59
C ALA A 219 9.30 14.71 3.99
N ASN A 220 9.45 13.41 4.30
CA ASN A 220 10.53 12.55 3.79
C ASN A 220 10.09 11.76 2.54
N GLY A 221 8.83 11.93 2.10
CA GLY A 221 8.26 11.19 0.98
C GLY A 221 7.77 9.78 1.33
N ASN A 222 7.70 9.40 2.61
CA ASN A 222 7.10 8.12 3.01
C ASN A 222 5.58 8.20 2.92
N VAL A 223 4.94 7.07 2.58
CA VAL A 223 3.48 6.97 2.60
C VAL A 223 2.99 6.91 4.04
N THR A 224 2.02 7.77 4.36
CA THR A 224 1.37 7.90 5.65
C THR A 224 -0.13 8.15 5.44
N ASN A 225 -0.91 8.27 6.50
CA ASN A 225 -2.30 8.72 6.42
C ASN A 225 -2.44 10.14 6.97
N THR A 226 -3.45 10.87 6.49
CA THR A 226 -4.00 12.00 7.25
C THR A 226 -5.16 11.50 8.09
N TYR A 227 -5.21 11.85 9.37
CA TYR A 227 -6.35 11.61 10.27
C TYR A 227 -6.78 12.93 10.92
N VAL A 228 -8.09 13.12 11.11
CA VAL A 228 -8.62 14.28 11.84
C VAL A 228 -8.90 13.85 13.27
N ASN A 229 -8.07 14.31 14.20
CA ASN A 229 -8.19 13.91 15.60
C ASN A 229 -9.42 14.54 16.28
N GLU A 230 -9.67 14.16 17.54
CA GLU A 230 -10.78 14.67 18.36
C GLU A 230 -10.83 16.21 18.47
N LYS A 231 -9.70 16.89 18.32
CA LYS A 231 -9.61 18.37 18.35
C LYS A 231 -9.87 19.00 16.98
N GLY A 232 -10.31 18.24 15.98
CA GLY A 232 -10.49 18.71 14.61
C GLY A 232 -9.18 18.99 13.86
N LYS A 233 -8.02 18.60 14.40
CA LYS A 233 -6.72 18.85 13.78
C LYS A 233 -6.31 17.70 12.88
N ALA A 234 -5.90 18.03 11.65
CA ALA A 234 -5.25 17.08 10.75
C ALA A 234 -3.86 16.69 11.29
N VAL A 235 -3.63 15.39 11.46
CA VAL A 235 -2.37 14.79 11.88
C VAL A 235 -1.95 13.74 10.86
N GLN A 236 -0.64 13.57 10.67
CA GLN A 236 -0.09 12.52 9.82
C GLN A 236 0.43 11.36 10.66
N GLY A 237 0.24 10.13 10.19
CA GLY A 237 0.71 8.93 10.88
C GLY A 237 0.17 7.63 10.29
N ALA A 238 0.52 6.52 10.93
CA ALA A 238 0.04 5.20 10.53
C ALA A 238 -1.37 4.93 11.06
N TYR A 239 -2.35 5.52 10.38
CA TYR A 239 -3.77 5.47 10.71
C TYR A 239 -4.58 4.54 9.80
N ASP A 240 -3.92 3.69 9.01
CA ASP A 240 -4.54 2.62 8.25
C ASP A 240 -3.51 1.52 7.93
N LEU A 241 -3.95 0.41 7.35
CA LEU A 241 -3.17 -0.80 7.05
C LEU A 241 -1.87 -0.49 6.31
N VAL A 242 -1.93 0.32 5.26
CA VAL A 242 -0.80 0.58 4.36
C VAL A 242 0.44 1.13 5.11
N PRO A 243 0.38 2.27 5.82
CA PRO A 243 1.56 2.74 6.56
C PRO A 243 1.91 1.88 7.78
N ILE A 244 0.96 1.12 8.34
CA ILE A 244 1.26 0.16 9.41
C ILE A 244 2.16 -0.96 8.86
N VAL A 245 1.79 -1.55 7.71
CA VAL A 245 2.58 -2.59 7.03
C VAL A 245 3.95 -2.03 6.60
N ASP A 246 4.01 -0.82 6.06
CA ASP A 246 5.29 -0.21 5.66
C ASP A 246 6.24 -0.06 6.85
N ASN A 247 5.74 0.46 7.97
CA ASN A 247 6.52 0.57 9.21
C ASN A 247 6.91 -0.81 9.77
N PHE A 248 6.02 -1.80 9.66
CA PHE A 248 6.27 -3.14 10.14
C PHE A 248 7.38 -3.82 9.33
N VAL A 249 7.32 -3.80 7.99
CA VAL A 249 8.35 -4.36 7.11
C VAL A 249 9.68 -3.62 7.25
N LYS A 250 9.67 -2.30 7.48
CA LYS A 250 10.90 -1.54 7.76
C LYS A 250 11.62 -2.06 9.01
N LYS A 251 10.87 -2.46 10.04
CA LYS A 251 11.40 -3.05 11.28
C LYS A 251 11.73 -4.54 11.13
N HIS A 252 10.92 -5.26 10.36
CA HIS A 252 10.98 -6.71 10.11
C HIS A 252 11.11 -6.99 8.60
N PRO A 253 12.25 -6.69 7.97
CA PRO A 253 12.41 -6.86 6.54
C PRO A 253 12.23 -8.32 6.09
N ASP A 254 12.46 -9.29 6.97
CA ASP A 254 12.24 -10.72 6.73
C ASP A 254 10.75 -11.13 6.70
N PHE A 255 9.82 -10.20 6.97
CA PHE A 255 8.39 -10.39 6.73
C PHE A 255 8.00 -10.19 5.25
N SER A 256 8.91 -9.73 4.40
CA SER A 256 8.62 -9.35 3.02
C SER A 256 9.51 -10.11 2.05
N TYR A 257 8.90 -10.82 1.09
CA TYR A 257 9.62 -11.46 0.00
C TYR A 257 9.90 -10.43 -1.09
N LYS A 258 11.19 -10.11 -1.30
CA LYS A 258 11.68 -9.21 -2.34
C LYS A 258 11.00 -7.83 -2.34
N GLY A 259 10.61 -7.35 -1.16
CA GLY A 259 9.95 -6.06 -0.97
C GLY A 259 8.43 -6.06 -1.16
N ALA A 260 7.77 -7.21 -1.34
CA ALA A 260 6.31 -7.27 -1.41
C ALA A 260 5.64 -6.70 -0.13
N LYS A 261 4.59 -5.88 -0.30
CA LYS A 261 3.79 -5.30 0.80
C LYS A 261 2.34 -5.75 0.81
N GLY A 262 1.73 -5.87 -0.37
CA GLY A 262 0.34 -6.24 -0.53
C GLY A 262 -0.31 -5.58 -1.74
N ILE A 263 -1.62 -5.77 -1.86
CA ILE A 263 -2.42 -5.28 -2.99
C ILE A 263 -3.46 -4.29 -2.47
N ILE A 264 -3.53 -3.12 -3.08
CA ILE A 264 -4.56 -2.11 -2.81
C ILE A 264 -5.59 -2.21 -3.94
N SER A 265 -6.81 -2.64 -3.61
CA SER A 265 -7.91 -2.68 -4.56
C SER A 265 -8.69 -1.36 -4.50
N LEU A 266 -9.01 -0.81 -5.68
CA LEU A 266 -9.57 0.53 -5.79
C LEU A 266 -10.83 0.53 -6.64
N THR A 267 -11.87 1.12 -6.07
CA THR A 267 -13.00 1.68 -6.80
C THR A 267 -12.63 3.02 -7.43
N GLY A 268 -13.51 3.59 -8.25
CA GLY A 268 -13.27 4.85 -8.95
C GLY A 268 -14.33 5.93 -8.71
N TYR A 269 -15.56 5.56 -8.34
CA TYR A 269 -16.70 6.50 -8.31
C TYR A 269 -16.55 7.66 -7.30
N ASN A 270 -15.89 7.43 -6.16
CA ASN A 270 -15.60 8.46 -5.14
C ASN A 270 -14.15 8.96 -5.24
N GLY A 271 -13.43 8.55 -6.29
CA GLY A 271 -11.99 8.72 -6.42
C GLY A 271 -11.17 7.64 -5.71
N VAL A 272 -9.85 7.88 -5.59
CA VAL A 272 -8.88 6.89 -5.12
C VAL A 272 -7.97 7.45 -4.03
N LEU A 273 -7.53 6.58 -3.11
CA LEU A 273 -6.56 6.92 -2.05
C LEU A 273 -7.01 8.05 -1.11
N GLY A 274 -8.30 8.42 -1.13
CA GLY A 274 -8.89 9.51 -0.35
C GLY A 274 -8.88 10.87 -1.06
N TYR A 275 -8.64 10.87 -2.37
CA TYR A 275 -8.70 12.04 -3.24
C TYR A 275 -9.88 11.93 -4.20
N ARG A 276 -10.57 13.04 -4.46
CA ARG A 276 -11.80 13.10 -5.27
C ARG A 276 -11.46 13.18 -6.75
N THR A 277 -11.05 12.03 -7.30
CA THR A 277 -10.46 11.94 -8.65
C THR A 277 -11.41 11.43 -9.73
N SER A 278 -12.67 11.13 -9.39
CA SER A 278 -13.67 10.75 -10.39
C SER A 278 -14.05 11.93 -11.26
N GLU A 279 -13.93 11.79 -12.57
CA GLU A 279 -14.30 12.85 -13.51
C GLU A 279 -15.82 13.04 -13.52
N SER A 280 -16.60 11.96 -13.49
CA SER A 280 -18.06 12.07 -13.43
C SER A 280 -18.58 12.54 -12.07
N GLY A 281 -17.86 12.24 -10.98
CA GLY A 281 -18.26 12.64 -9.63
C GLY A 281 -17.90 14.08 -9.29
N TYR A 282 -16.69 14.52 -9.66
CA TYR A 282 -16.10 15.78 -9.16
C TYR A 282 -15.43 16.64 -10.22
N GLY A 283 -15.47 16.21 -11.49
CA GLY A 283 -14.88 16.96 -12.60
C GLY A 283 -15.62 18.29 -12.85
N PRO A 284 -15.07 19.18 -13.70
CA PRO A 284 -15.65 20.49 -13.97
C PRO A 284 -17.09 20.47 -14.51
N ASN A 285 -17.50 19.35 -15.10
CA ASN A 285 -18.84 19.15 -15.69
C ASN A 285 -19.71 18.19 -14.86
N SER A 286 -19.31 17.86 -13.63
CA SER A 286 -20.12 17.05 -12.71
C SER A 286 -21.20 17.90 -12.02
N ASP A 287 -22.14 17.24 -11.35
CA ASP A 287 -23.17 17.92 -10.56
C ASP A 287 -22.58 18.60 -9.31
N GLU A 288 -21.46 18.08 -8.79
CA GLU A 288 -20.74 18.61 -7.62
C GLU A 288 -19.25 18.83 -7.92
N PRO A 289 -18.87 19.83 -8.76
CA PRO A 289 -17.48 20.04 -9.14
C PRO A 289 -16.58 20.36 -7.93
N ASP A 290 -15.48 19.62 -7.79
CA ASP A 290 -14.45 19.94 -6.80
C ASP A 290 -13.43 20.93 -7.42
N PRO A 291 -13.28 22.15 -6.89
CA PRO A 291 -12.25 23.09 -7.37
C PRO A 291 -10.82 22.54 -7.24
N ASN A 292 -10.59 21.53 -6.40
CA ASN A 292 -9.30 20.86 -6.24
C ASN A 292 -9.14 19.62 -7.12
N PHE A 293 -10.12 19.25 -7.96
CA PHE A 293 -10.12 18.01 -8.75
C PHE A 293 -8.78 17.67 -9.42
N LYS A 294 -8.17 18.63 -10.14
CA LYS A 294 -6.86 18.42 -10.80
C LYS A 294 -5.71 18.27 -9.81
N LYS A 295 -5.75 18.99 -8.68
CA LYS A 295 -4.77 18.85 -7.61
C LYS A 295 -4.89 17.48 -6.94
N ASP A 296 -6.12 17.00 -6.73
CA ASP A 296 -6.41 15.69 -6.17
C ASP A 296 -5.88 14.56 -7.08
N GLN A 297 -6.11 14.64 -8.39
CA GLN A 297 -5.51 13.71 -9.35
C GLN A 297 -3.97 13.69 -9.27
N GLN A 298 -3.34 14.87 -9.16
CA GLN A 298 -1.88 14.98 -9.05
C GLN A 298 -1.35 14.40 -7.74
N GLN A 299 -2.02 14.65 -6.60
CA GLN A 299 -1.60 14.13 -5.30
C GLN A 299 -1.80 12.62 -5.22
N ALA A 300 -2.96 12.11 -5.65
CA ALA A 300 -3.20 10.67 -5.75
C ALA A 300 -2.12 9.98 -6.59
N LYS A 301 -1.72 10.56 -7.71
CA LYS A 301 -0.66 10.02 -8.57
C LYS A 301 0.71 10.00 -7.88
N LYS A 302 1.05 11.04 -7.10
CA LYS A 302 2.28 11.07 -6.30
C LYS A 302 2.30 9.95 -5.25
N VAL A 303 1.20 9.80 -4.51
CA VAL A 303 1.04 8.74 -3.49
C VAL A 303 1.10 7.36 -4.15
N ALA A 304 0.36 7.13 -5.25
CA ALA A 304 0.38 5.86 -5.97
C ALA A 304 1.78 5.50 -6.51
N ASN A 305 2.55 6.48 -6.96
CA ASN A 305 3.93 6.26 -7.37
C ASN A 305 4.85 5.91 -6.19
N ALA A 306 4.66 6.50 -5.02
CA ALA A 306 5.40 6.13 -3.81
C ALA A 306 5.05 4.70 -3.37
N LEU A 307 3.77 4.35 -3.33
CA LEU A 307 3.28 3.00 -3.01
C LEU A 307 3.93 1.92 -3.89
N LYS A 308 3.95 2.13 -5.22
CA LYS A 308 4.62 1.19 -6.14
C LYS A 308 6.12 1.05 -5.88
N LYS A 309 6.80 2.15 -5.53
CA LYS A 309 8.24 2.12 -5.20
C LYS A 309 8.51 1.32 -3.92
N GLU A 310 7.60 1.38 -2.95
CA GLU A 310 7.68 0.63 -1.69
C GLU A 310 7.29 -0.85 -1.84
N GLY A 311 6.78 -1.27 -3.01
CA GLY A 311 6.43 -2.66 -3.31
C GLY A 311 4.95 -3.01 -3.19
N TRP A 312 4.07 -2.01 -3.09
CA TRP A 312 2.62 -2.20 -3.22
C TRP A 312 2.20 -2.43 -4.66
N ARG A 313 1.15 -3.25 -4.84
CA ARG A 313 0.46 -3.46 -6.11
C ARG A 313 -0.93 -2.86 -6.07
N PHE A 314 -1.48 -2.54 -7.24
CA PHE A 314 -2.85 -2.09 -7.37
C PHE A 314 -3.70 -3.17 -8.04
N ALA A 315 -4.98 -3.20 -7.69
CA ALA A 315 -6.00 -3.97 -8.37
C ALA A 315 -7.22 -3.10 -8.67
N SER A 316 -7.92 -3.42 -9.76
CA SER A 316 -9.26 -2.89 -9.97
C SER A 316 -10.21 -3.57 -8.98
N HIS A 317 -11.03 -2.79 -8.29
CA HIS A 317 -12.22 -3.26 -7.59
C HIS A 317 -13.50 -2.88 -8.34
N THR A 318 -13.41 -2.86 -9.69
CA THR A 318 -14.34 -2.17 -10.61
C THR A 318 -14.35 -0.65 -10.39
N TRP A 319 -14.93 0.16 -11.27
CA TRP A 319 -15.05 1.60 -11.04
C TRP A 319 -16.19 1.90 -10.06
N GLY A 320 -17.35 1.27 -10.23
CA GLY A 320 -18.57 1.52 -9.47
C GLY A 320 -18.82 0.58 -8.30
N HIS A 321 -17.84 -0.25 -7.90
CA HIS A 321 -18.02 -1.30 -6.89
C HIS A 321 -19.15 -2.29 -7.27
N LEU A 322 -19.09 -2.81 -8.51
CA LEU A 322 -20.10 -3.69 -9.08
C LEU A 322 -19.94 -5.14 -8.62
N ASN A 323 -21.07 -5.81 -8.37
CA ASN A 323 -21.11 -7.26 -8.34
C ASN A 323 -20.92 -7.81 -9.76
N ALA A 324 -19.68 -8.17 -10.10
CA ALA A 324 -19.30 -8.60 -11.43
C ALA A 324 -20.00 -9.89 -11.88
N GLN A 325 -20.53 -10.69 -10.94
CA GLN A 325 -21.33 -11.88 -11.24
C GLN A 325 -22.72 -11.50 -11.77
N GLU A 326 -23.37 -10.54 -11.16
CA GLU A 326 -24.78 -10.20 -11.38
C GLU A 326 -25.00 -9.22 -12.54
N VAL A 327 -24.09 -8.26 -12.73
CA VAL A 327 -24.25 -7.24 -13.78
C VAL A 327 -24.11 -7.83 -15.18
N SER A 328 -24.75 -7.21 -16.18
CA SER A 328 -24.57 -7.62 -17.58
C SER A 328 -23.14 -7.39 -18.06
N LEU A 329 -22.71 -8.11 -19.11
CA LEU A 329 -21.41 -7.89 -19.75
C LEU A 329 -21.26 -6.43 -20.24
N ASP A 330 -22.32 -5.83 -20.77
CA ASP A 330 -22.28 -4.45 -21.27
C ASP A 330 -22.11 -3.42 -20.14
N LEU A 331 -22.72 -3.66 -18.97
CA LEU A 331 -22.49 -2.81 -17.81
C LEU A 331 -21.05 -2.97 -17.30
N LEU A 332 -20.55 -4.20 -17.22
CA LEU A 332 -19.16 -4.47 -16.85
C LEU A 332 -18.17 -3.81 -17.82
N LYS A 333 -18.46 -3.79 -19.13
CA LYS A 333 -17.65 -3.11 -20.15
C LYS A 333 -17.61 -1.60 -19.93
N LYS A 334 -18.76 -0.97 -19.70
CA LYS A 334 -18.85 0.47 -19.43
C LYS A 334 -18.09 0.84 -18.18
N ASP A 335 -18.25 0.07 -17.11
CA ASP A 335 -17.58 0.28 -15.84
C ASP A 335 -16.05 0.10 -15.95
N THR A 336 -15.60 -0.99 -16.56
CA THR A 336 -14.17 -1.25 -16.80
C THR A 336 -13.55 -0.14 -17.64
N SER A 337 -14.25 0.36 -18.66
CA SER A 337 -13.80 1.50 -19.46
C SER A 337 -13.65 2.78 -18.62
N LYS A 338 -14.56 3.04 -17.67
CA LYS A 338 -14.40 4.16 -16.73
C LYS A 338 -13.20 3.96 -15.83
N TRP A 339 -13.01 2.76 -15.27
CA TRP A 339 -11.85 2.44 -14.44
C TRP A 339 -10.53 2.70 -15.19
N LYS A 340 -10.42 2.21 -16.42
CA LYS A 340 -9.25 2.41 -17.29
C LYS A 340 -9.02 3.89 -17.65
N LYS A 341 -10.08 4.69 -17.76
CA LYS A 341 -10.00 6.12 -18.07
C LYS A 341 -9.64 6.99 -16.86
N GLU A 342 -10.18 6.68 -15.69
CA GLU A 342 -10.12 7.57 -14.52
C GLU A 342 -9.12 7.11 -13.45
N VAL A 343 -9.00 5.80 -13.24
CA VAL A 343 -8.17 5.22 -12.16
C VAL A 343 -6.79 4.82 -12.68
N GLU A 344 -6.73 4.04 -13.76
CA GLU A 344 -5.47 3.51 -14.30
C GLU A 344 -4.39 4.59 -14.59
N PRO A 345 -4.72 5.80 -15.11
CA PRO A 345 -3.72 6.84 -15.34
C PRO A 345 -3.07 7.42 -14.08
N ILE A 346 -3.71 7.22 -12.91
CA ILE A 346 -3.23 7.63 -11.59
C ILE A 346 -2.35 6.53 -11.00
N VAL A 347 -2.85 5.29 -10.99
CA VAL A 347 -2.18 4.15 -10.31
C VAL A 347 -1.17 3.43 -11.19
N GLY A 348 -1.28 3.57 -12.51
CA GLY A 348 -0.48 2.90 -13.53
C GLY A 348 -1.10 1.59 -14.02
N PRO A 349 -0.47 0.94 -15.02
CA PRO A 349 -0.98 -0.31 -15.60
C PRO A 349 -1.30 -1.35 -14.54
N THR A 350 -2.49 -1.91 -14.62
CA THR A 350 -3.00 -2.86 -13.61
C THR A 350 -3.54 -4.11 -14.28
N ASP A 351 -2.99 -5.26 -13.88
CA ASP A 351 -3.27 -6.59 -14.42
C ASP A 351 -4.09 -7.46 -13.46
N THR A 352 -4.50 -6.90 -12.32
CA THR A 352 -5.22 -7.61 -11.26
C THR A 352 -6.61 -7.02 -11.10
N ILE A 353 -7.63 -7.88 -11.03
CA ILE A 353 -8.99 -7.52 -10.62
C ILE A 353 -9.37 -8.33 -9.38
N ILE A 354 -9.88 -7.61 -8.39
CA ILE A 354 -10.45 -8.16 -7.18
C ILE A 354 -11.94 -7.89 -7.25
N PHE A 355 -12.78 -8.92 -7.12
CA PHE A 355 -14.22 -8.77 -7.28
C PHE A 355 -14.90 -8.28 -5.99
N ALA A 356 -15.76 -7.27 -6.13
CA ALA A 356 -16.56 -6.73 -5.03
C ALA A 356 -17.56 -7.76 -4.49
N PHE A 357 -17.95 -7.58 -3.23
CA PHE A 357 -18.91 -8.44 -2.51
C PHE A 357 -18.51 -9.93 -2.42
N GLY A 358 -17.24 -10.24 -2.68
CA GLY A 358 -16.78 -11.62 -2.76
C GLY A 358 -17.27 -12.39 -3.98
N SER A 359 -17.89 -11.70 -4.93
CA SER A 359 -18.46 -12.29 -6.14
C SER A 359 -17.42 -12.96 -7.03
N ASP A 360 -17.92 -13.70 -8.02
CA ASP A 360 -17.07 -14.32 -9.01
C ASP A 360 -17.72 -14.30 -10.40
N ILE A 361 -16.93 -14.10 -11.45
CA ILE A 361 -17.42 -14.12 -12.83
C ILE A 361 -17.67 -15.55 -13.34
N GLY A 362 -17.37 -16.59 -12.55
CA GLY A 362 -17.64 -17.98 -12.85
C GLY A 362 -17.75 -18.87 -11.62
N GLY A 363 -18.05 -20.15 -11.82
CA GLY A 363 -18.05 -21.15 -10.74
C GLY A 363 -16.64 -21.60 -10.36
N TRP A 364 -16.52 -22.77 -9.74
CA TRP A 364 -15.22 -23.38 -9.38
C TRP A 364 -14.40 -23.89 -10.58
N LYS A 365 -15.05 -24.04 -11.74
CA LYS A 365 -14.41 -24.50 -12.99
C LYS A 365 -13.52 -23.40 -13.58
N GLN A 366 -12.64 -23.82 -14.49
CA GLN A 366 -11.83 -22.92 -15.31
C GLN A 366 -12.72 -21.89 -16.01
N TYR A 367 -12.24 -20.65 -16.11
CA TYR A 367 -12.96 -19.58 -16.79
C TYR A 367 -12.95 -19.79 -18.30
N SER A 368 -14.13 -19.68 -18.90
CA SER A 368 -14.35 -19.75 -20.35
C SER A 368 -15.56 -18.91 -20.78
N ASN A 369 -16.00 -17.97 -19.94
CA ASN A 369 -17.19 -17.17 -20.17
C ASN A 369 -16.85 -15.79 -20.76
N ASP A 370 -17.86 -15.10 -21.31
CA ASP A 370 -17.64 -13.84 -22.01
C ASP A 370 -17.10 -12.72 -21.11
N LYS A 371 -17.46 -12.70 -19.82
CA LYS A 371 -16.90 -11.72 -18.86
C LYS A 371 -15.41 -11.96 -18.65
N TYR A 372 -14.99 -13.22 -18.56
CA TYR A 372 -13.58 -13.59 -18.51
C TYR A 372 -12.84 -13.15 -19.77
N HIS A 373 -13.32 -13.54 -20.96
CA HIS A 373 -12.68 -13.16 -22.23
C HIS A 373 -12.58 -11.64 -22.38
N TYR A 374 -13.62 -10.91 -21.99
CA TYR A 374 -13.59 -9.45 -21.98
C TYR A 374 -12.54 -8.92 -21.00
N LEU A 375 -12.57 -9.28 -19.72
CA LEU A 375 -11.60 -8.77 -18.74
C LEU A 375 -10.16 -9.12 -19.13
N LYS A 376 -9.94 -10.33 -19.66
CA LYS A 376 -8.66 -10.77 -20.19
C LYS A 376 -8.18 -9.87 -21.34
N SER A 377 -9.08 -9.49 -22.26
CA SER A 377 -8.78 -8.56 -23.35
C SER A 377 -8.40 -7.15 -22.85
N GLN A 378 -8.78 -6.78 -21.62
CA GLN A 378 -8.42 -5.51 -20.97
C GLN A 378 -7.09 -5.57 -20.20
N GLY A 379 -6.36 -6.69 -20.32
CA GLY A 379 -5.04 -6.88 -19.70
C GLY A 379 -5.06 -7.47 -18.29
N PHE A 380 -6.22 -7.91 -17.78
CA PHE A 380 -6.30 -8.60 -16.50
C PHE A 380 -5.80 -10.05 -16.64
N ASN A 381 -4.87 -10.44 -15.78
CA ASN A 381 -4.26 -11.77 -15.71
C ASN A 381 -4.47 -12.43 -14.34
N TYR A 382 -4.77 -11.64 -13.32
CA TYR A 382 -4.95 -12.10 -11.95
C TYR A 382 -6.35 -11.73 -11.46
N TYR A 383 -7.03 -12.70 -10.86
CA TYR A 383 -8.43 -12.60 -10.45
C TYR A 383 -8.55 -13.04 -8.99
N ALA A 384 -9.31 -12.31 -8.17
CA ALA A 384 -9.55 -12.76 -6.81
C ALA A 384 -11.01 -12.56 -6.38
N ASN A 385 -11.59 -13.62 -5.83
CA ASN A 385 -12.89 -13.66 -5.19
C ASN A 385 -12.74 -13.85 -3.68
N VAL A 386 -13.85 -14.00 -2.95
CA VAL A 386 -13.83 -14.39 -1.54
C VAL A 386 -14.36 -15.80 -1.41
N ASP A 387 -13.56 -16.68 -0.83
CA ASP A 387 -13.99 -18.00 -0.37
C ASP A 387 -13.09 -18.34 0.82
N ALA A 388 -13.73 -18.47 1.98
CA ALA A 388 -13.07 -18.71 3.23
C ALA A 388 -13.57 -19.99 3.91
N SER A 389 -14.05 -20.94 3.10
CA SER A 389 -14.30 -22.33 3.47
C SER A 389 -13.00 -23.13 3.64
N LYS A 390 -11.91 -22.66 3.04
CA LYS A 390 -10.56 -23.24 3.10
C LYS A 390 -9.52 -22.15 3.38
N ALA A 391 -8.35 -22.59 3.83
CA ALA A 391 -7.23 -21.73 4.20
C ALA A 391 -6.53 -21.10 2.99
N TYR A 392 -6.71 -21.74 1.85
CA TYR A 392 -6.12 -21.43 0.58
C TYR A 392 -7.00 -22.08 -0.48
N TRP A 393 -7.12 -21.40 -1.61
CA TRP A 393 -7.58 -21.99 -2.85
C TRP A 393 -7.08 -21.10 -3.98
N SER A 394 -6.52 -21.72 -5.00
CA SER A 394 -6.20 -21.03 -6.24
C SER A 394 -6.35 -21.96 -7.43
N GLN A 395 -6.46 -21.35 -8.60
CA GLN A 395 -6.62 -22.04 -9.86
C GLN A 395 -5.65 -21.43 -10.87
N LEU A 396 -4.75 -22.28 -11.38
CA LEU A 396 -3.92 -21.96 -12.53
C LEU A 396 -4.73 -22.23 -13.80
N GLY A 397 -5.10 -21.15 -14.50
CA GLY A 397 -5.70 -21.23 -15.82
C GLY A 397 -4.67 -21.35 -16.93
N PRO A 398 -5.11 -21.47 -18.19
CA PRO A 398 -4.20 -21.51 -19.33
C PRO A 398 -3.36 -20.24 -19.44
N ASP A 399 -3.96 -19.08 -19.16
CA ASP A 399 -3.38 -17.74 -19.30
C ASP A 399 -3.79 -16.79 -18.16
N TYR A 400 -4.31 -17.32 -17.05
CA TYR A 400 -4.66 -16.52 -15.87
C TYR A 400 -4.34 -17.24 -14.57
N PHE A 401 -4.26 -16.47 -13.48
CA PHE A 401 -4.23 -16.99 -12.12
C PHE A 401 -5.43 -16.46 -11.35
N ARG A 402 -6.13 -17.34 -10.64
CA ARG A 402 -7.25 -16.98 -9.76
C ARG A 402 -6.98 -17.45 -8.35
N GLN A 403 -7.28 -16.64 -7.35
CA GLN A 403 -7.10 -17.00 -5.94
C GLN A 403 -8.29 -16.55 -5.10
N ALA A 404 -8.75 -17.41 -4.21
CA ALA A 404 -9.73 -17.05 -3.21
C ALA A 404 -9.05 -16.32 -2.04
N ARG A 405 -9.74 -15.31 -1.52
CA ARG A 405 -9.30 -14.53 -0.37
C ARG A 405 -10.16 -14.84 0.85
N ILE A 406 -9.56 -14.66 2.03
CA ILE A 406 -10.19 -14.81 3.33
C ILE A 406 -10.40 -13.42 3.91
N ASN A 407 -11.66 -13.07 4.17
CA ASN A 407 -12.04 -11.84 4.83
C ASN A 407 -11.60 -11.90 6.29
N VAL A 408 -10.85 -10.89 6.72
CA VAL A 408 -10.54 -10.65 8.12
C VAL A 408 -11.30 -9.41 8.56
N ASP A 409 -12.44 -9.64 9.19
CA ASP A 409 -13.39 -8.61 9.61
C ASP A 409 -14.10 -9.00 10.91
N GLY A 410 -14.98 -8.12 11.41
CA GLY A 410 -15.69 -8.35 12.65
C GLY A 410 -16.65 -9.55 12.57
N LEU A 411 -17.32 -9.77 11.43
CA LEU A 411 -18.15 -10.95 11.20
C LEU A 411 -17.34 -12.23 11.39
N ARG A 412 -16.24 -12.38 10.66
CA ARG A 412 -15.43 -13.61 10.69
C ARG A 412 -14.74 -13.81 12.02
N MET A 413 -14.28 -12.74 12.68
CA MET A 413 -13.75 -12.83 14.03
C MET A 413 -14.82 -13.30 15.03
N ARG A 414 -16.06 -12.82 14.93
CA ARG A 414 -17.16 -13.29 15.78
C ARG A 414 -17.54 -14.74 15.51
N GLU A 415 -17.65 -15.15 14.24
CA GLU A 415 -17.86 -16.57 13.87
C GLU A 415 -16.77 -17.46 14.49
N ALA A 416 -15.51 -17.01 14.49
CA ALA A 416 -14.42 -17.73 15.12
C ALA A 416 -14.58 -17.80 16.65
N LEU A 417 -14.89 -16.68 17.31
CA LEU A 417 -15.13 -16.64 18.76
C LEU A 417 -16.29 -17.53 19.21
N ASN A 418 -17.35 -17.61 18.40
CA ASN A 418 -18.52 -18.45 18.64
C ASN A 418 -18.30 -19.93 18.25
N GLY A 419 -17.16 -20.24 17.60
CA GLY A 419 -16.83 -21.59 17.14
C GLY A 419 -17.54 -22.03 15.86
N GLU A 420 -18.23 -21.13 15.17
CA GLU A 420 -18.97 -21.35 13.91
C GLU A 420 -18.01 -21.51 12.71
N ASN A 421 -16.94 -20.72 12.67
CA ASN A 421 -15.91 -20.80 11.64
C ASN A 421 -14.50 -20.59 12.22
N LYS A 422 -13.68 -21.63 12.23
CA LYS A 422 -12.36 -21.63 12.85
C LYS A 422 -11.22 -21.22 11.90
N ILE A 423 -11.53 -20.75 10.68
CA ILE A 423 -10.52 -20.54 9.65
C ILE A 423 -9.43 -19.54 10.03
N LEU A 424 -9.74 -18.57 10.90
CA LEU A 424 -8.77 -17.56 11.33
C LEU A 424 -7.68 -18.10 12.26
N TYR A 425 -7.93 -19.20 12.99
CA TYR A 425 -7.03 -19.71 14.03
C TYR A 425 -5.68 -20.23 13.51
N GLN A 426 -5.60 -20.57 12.23
CA GLN A 426 -4.32 -20.89 11.61
C GLN A 426 -3.41 -19.66 11.47
N PHE A 427 -4.01 -18.47 11.34
CA PHE A 427 -3.31 -17.21 11.10
C PHE A 427 -3.02 -16.48 12.41
N PHE A 428 -3.99 -16.39 13.32
CA PHE A 428 -3.85 -15.68 14.59
C PHE A 428 -4.90 -16.15 15.61
N ASP A 429 -4.64 -15.89 16.89
CA ASP A 429 -5.60 -16.13 17.96
C ASP A 429 -6.61 -14.98 18.05
N VAL A 430 -7.83 -15.24 17.56
CA VAL A 430 -8.91 -14.24 17.55
C VAL A 430 -9.20 -13.69 18.95
N LYS A 431 -9.13 -14.53 20.00
CA LYS A 431 -9.44 -14.09 21.38
C LYS A 431 -8.42 -13.06 21.90
N GLN A 432 -7.17 -13.16 21.47
CA GLN A 432 -6.11 -12.24 21.89
C GLN A 432 -6.13 -10.92 21.11
N VAL A 433 -6.59 -10.95 19.86
CA VAL A 433 -6.59 -9.76 19.00
C VAL A 433 -7.86 -8.93 19.14
N PHE A 434 -9.04 -9.56 19.31
CA PHE A 434 -10.34 -8.91 19.27
C PHE A 434 -10.43 -7.71 20.21
N ASP A 435 -10.88 -6.57 19.68
CA ASP A 435 -10.90 -5.31 20.40
C ASP A 435 -12.02 -5.29 21.45
N SER A 436 -11.66 -5.06 22.71
CA SER A 436 -12.62 -4.91 23.81
C SER A 436 -13.51 -3.69 23.66
N LEU A 437 -13.15 -2.72 22.80
CA LEU A 437 -13.95 -1.54 22.51
C LEU A 437 -15.11 -1.82 21.54
N ARG A 438 -15.15 -2.98 20.88
CA ARG A 438 -16.30 -3.35 20.03
C ARG A 438 -17.57 -3.49 20.87
N PRO A 439 -18.73 -2.99 20.40
CA PRO A 439 -20.01 -3.22 21.06
C PRO A 439 -20.29 -4.71 21.31
N THR A 440 -20.01 -5.55 20.32
CA THR A 440 -20.17 -7.01 20.39
C THR A 440 -19.26 -7.70 21.40
N ALA A 441 -18.12 -7.12 21.81
CA ALA A 441 -17.27 -7.67 22.86
C ALA A 441 -17.95 -7.72 24.24
N LYS A 442 -19.01 -6.92 24.42
CA LYS A 442 -19.80 -6.85 25.66
C LYS A 442 -20.93 -7.87 25.73
N LYS A 443 -21.21 -8.61 24.65
CA LYS A 443 -22.25 -9.65 24.60
C LYS A 443 -21.63 -11.01 24.97
N PRO A 444 -22.29 -11.83 25.81
CA PRO A 444 -21.78 -13.16 26.14
C PRO A 444 -21.66 -14.03 24.88
N ILE A 445 -20.54 -14.73 24.73
CA ILE A 445 -20.31 -15.70 23.67
C ILE A 445 -21.30 -16.84 23.87
N LEU A 446 -22.34 -16.91 23.02
CA LEU A 446 -23.28 -18.02 23.01
C LEU A 446 -22.57 -19.23 22.41
N TYR A 447 -21.92 -20.05 23.25
CA TYR A 447 -21.53 -21.39 22.83
C TYR A 447 -22.80 -22.17 22.50
N LYS A 448 -23.11 -22.33 21.22
CA LYS A 448 -24.00 -23.41 20.77
C LYS A 448 -23.23 -24.71 20.96
N GLY A 449 -23.24 -25.23 22.19
CA GLY A 449 -22.78 -26.58 22.48
C GLY A 449 -23.55 -27.55 21.61
N SER A 450 -22.82 -28.39 20.89
CA SER A 450 -23.36 -29.60 20.27
C SER A 450 -24.05 -30.40 21.36
N SER A 451 -25.38 -30.41 21.34
CA SER A 451 -26.19 -31.37 22.08
C SER A 451 -25.90 -32.76 21.51
N ASN A 452 -24.97 -33.47 22.15
CA ASN A 452 -24.92 -34.93 22.05
C ASN A 452 -26.21 -35.45 22.67
N ASN A 453 -27.17 -35.83 21.82
CA ASN A 453 -28.22 -36.74 22.24
C ASN A 453 -27.64 -38.16 22.23
N SER A 454 -27.62 -38.72 23.44
CA SER A 454 -27.64 -40.15 23.74
C SER A 454 -28.69 -40.91 22.94
#